data_AF-A0A9E4LBV6-F1
#
_entry.id   AF-A0A9E4LBV6-F1
#
_cell.length_a   1.000
_cell.length_b   1.000
_cell.length_c   1.000
_cell.angle_alpha   90.00
_cell.angle_beta   90.00
_cell.angle_gamma   90.00
#
_symmetry.space_group_name_H-M   'P 1'
#
loop_
_entity.id
_entity.type
_entity.pdbx_description
1 polymer ?
#
loop_
_entity_poly.entity_id
_entity_poly.type
_entity_poly.pdbx_seq_one_letter_code
_entity_poly.pdbx_strand_id
1 'polypeptide(L)'
;MPTLDPAGNWLSVISLPDNGLTAFIAPYRICPTDNDRIYAGRDRIYLSYDGGQSWTPTGRSSFDGNFIADIAVSPQNSDVAVCATGPVNFPHHIYMTNNGAGSWI
;
A
#
# COMPACT_ATOMS: atom_id res chain seq x y z
N MET A 1 -4.63 -15.68 -7.65
CA MET A 1 -4.43 -14.47 -8.46
C MET A 1 -4.78 -14.77 -9.91
N PRO A 2 -5.95 -14.36 -10.43
CA PRO A 2 -6.20 -14.40 -11.86
C PRO A 2 -5.55 -13.15 -12.44
N THR A 3 -4.38 -13.31 -13.02
CA THR A 3 -3.60 -12.22 -13.62
C THR A 3 -4.09 -11.84 -15.01
N LEU A 4 -5.17 -12.47 -15.49
CA LEU A 4 -5.62 -12.42 -16.87
C LEU A 4 -7.07 -11.96 -16.95
N ASP A 5 -7.38 -11.11 -17.94
CA ASP A 5 -8.76 -10.91 -18.37
C ASP A 5 -9.34 -12.22 -18.97
N PRO A 6 -10.65 -12.30 -19.27
CA PRO A 6 -11.24 -13.47 -19.91
C PRO A 6 -10.61 -13.86 -21.27
N ALA A 7 -9.81 -12.97 -21.87
CA ALA A 7 -9.09 -13.17 -23.12
C ALA A 7 -7.60 -13.56 -22.91
N GLY A 8 -7.13 -13.70 -21.66
CA GLY A 8 -5.76 -14.10 -21.36
C GLY A 8 -4.75 -12.95 -21.29
N ASN A 9 -5.18 -11.69 -21.18
CA ASN A 9 -4.27 -10.53 -21.12
C ASN A 9 -3.96 -10.12 -19.68
N TRP A 10 -2.70 -9.75 -19.43
CA TRP A 10 -2.28 -9.18 -18.16
C TRP A 10 -3.08 -7.93 -17.81
N LEU A 11 -3.79 -7.98 -16.69
CA LEU A 11 -4.48 -6.82 -16.13
C LEU A 11 -3.51 -5.97 -15.31
N SER A 12 -3.56 -4.65 -15.48
CA SER A 12 -2.88 -3.72 -14.58
C SER A 12 -3.55 -3.75 -13.21
N VAL A 13 -2.95 -4.46 -12.26
CA VAL A 13 -3.49 -4.61 -10.90
C VAL A 13 -3.32 -3.32 -10.07
N ILE A 14 -2.43 -2.42 -10.50
CA ILE A 14 -2.11 -1.16 -9.80
C ILE A 14 -2.57 0.02 -10.68
N SER A 15 -3.88 0.25 -10.73
CA SER A 15 -4.43 1.56 -11.09
C SER A 15 -4.80 2.29 -9.80
N LEU A 16 -3.79 2.74 -9.07
CA LEU A 16 -4.04 3.47 -7.83
C LEU A 16 -4.75 4.79 -8.15
N PRO A 17 -5.71 5.20 -7.32
CA PRO A 17 -6.29 6.54 -7.44
C PRO A 17 -5.17 7.59 -7.47
N ASP A 18 -5.32 8.60 -8.31
CA ASP A 18 -4.47 9.79 -8.41
C ASP A 18 -3.11 9.61 -9.11
N ASN A 19 -2.37 10.72 -9.31
CA ASN A 19 -1.04 10.77 -9.94
C ASN A 19 0.07 11.06 -8.91
N GLY A 20 -0.09 10.61 -7.67
CA GLY A 20 0.84 10.85 -6.56
C GLY A 20 2.27 10.36 -6.78
N LEU A 21 3.23 10.94 -6.05
CA LEU A 21 4.64 10.56 -6.11
C LEU A 21 4.83 9.07 -5.73
N THR A 22 5.62 8.33 -6.50
CA THR A 22 5.88 6.90 -6.23
C THR A 22 7.38 6.64 -6.28
N ALA A 23 7.87 5.72 -5.46
CA ALA A 23 9.25 5.24 -5.55
C ALA A 23 9.50 4.57 -6.93
N PHE A 24 10.77 4.52 -7.35
CA PHE A 24 11.16 3.88 -8.62
C PHE A 24 10.70 2.41 -8.68
N ILE A 25 10.85 1.68 -7.58
CA ILE A 25 10.20 0.39 -7.37
C ILE A 25 8.97 0.66 -6.52
N ALA A 26 7.78 0.59 -7.12
CA ALA A 26 6.54 0.84 -6.42
C ALA A 26 6.35 -0.19 -5.28
N PRO A 27 6.30 0.24 -4.00
CA PRO A 27 6.18 -0.69 -2.90
C PRO A 27 4.75 -1.23 -2.82
N TYR A 28 4.63 -2.54 -2.68
CA TYR A 28 3.39 -3.21 -2.35
C TYR A 28 3.67 -4.41 -1.46
N ARG A 29 2.68 -4.84 -0.67
CA ARG A 29 2.74 -6.05 0.16
C ARG A 29 1.40 -6.74 0.22
N ILE A 30 1.40 -8.05 0.03
CA ILE A 30 0.25 -8.91 0.29
C ILE A 30 0.26 -9.26 1.78
N CYS A 31 -0.88 -9.15 2.44
CA CYS A 31 -1.03 -9.52 3.83
C CYS A 31 -0.89 -11.06 3.99
N PRO A 32 0.05 -11.57 4.79
CA PRO A 32 0.29 -13.02 4.87
C PRO A 32 -0.86 -13.84 5.45
N THR A 33 -1.73 -13.21 6.24
CA THR A 33 -2.88 -13.87 6.87
C THR A 33 -4.19 -13.70 6.09
N ASP A 34 -4.19 -12.84 5.07
CA ASP A 34 -5.36 -12.52 4.25
C ASP A 34 -4.90 -12.02 2.87
N ASN A 35 -4.82 -12.93 1.90
CA ASN A 35 -4.24 -12.62 0.59
C ASN A 35 -5.09 -11.65 -0.24
N ASP A 36 -6.35 -11.38 0.13
CA ASP A 36 -7.18 -10.37 -0.52
C ASP A 36 -6.83 -8.95 -0.04
N ARG A 37 -6.15 -8.84 1.12
CA ARG A 37 -5.58 -7.58 1.61
C ARG A 37 -4.23 -7.31 0.99
N ILE A 38 -4.16 -6.30 0.13
CA ILE A 38 -2.91 -5.85 -0.50
C ILE A 38 -2.68 -4.38 -0.22
N TYR A 39 -1.52 -4.05 0.33
CA TYR A 39 -1.06 -2.69 0.53
C TYR A 39 -0.26 -2.23 -0.69
N ALA A 40 -0.44 -0.99 -1.12
CA ALA A 40 0.38 -0.35 -2.14
C ALA A 40 0.70 1.10 -1.73
N GLY A 41 1.96 1.50 -1.90
CA GLY A 41 2.48 2.79 -1.47
C GLY A 41 2.81 3.73 -2.62
N ARG A 42 2.47 5.01 -2.43
CA ARG A 42 2.83 6.18 -3.25
C ARG A 42 3.17 7.34 -2.33
N ASP A 43 2.56 8.51 -2.49
CA ASP A 43 2.56 9.64 -1.55
C ASP A 43 1.62 9.38 -0.35
N ARG A 44 0.77 8.36 -0.46
CA ARG A 44 0.00 7.74 0.62
C ARG A 44 -0.05 6.22 0.44
N ILE A 45 -0.70 5.53 1.38
CA ILE A 45 -0.92 4.08 1.31
C ILE A 45 -2.37 3.82 0.89
N TYR A 46 -2.53 2.90 -0.05
CA TYR A 46 -3.79 2.34 -0.48
C TYR A 46 -3.86 0.87 -0.07
N LEU A 47 -5.08 0.40 0.21
CA LEU A 47 -5.38 -0.96 0.60
C LEU A 47 -6.48 -1.51 -0.31
N SER A 48 -6.22 -2.65 -0.91
CA SER A 48 -7.23 -3.49 -1.55
C SER A 48 -7.76 -4.51 -0.54
N TYR A 49 -9.03 -4.86 -0.67
CA TYR A 49 -9.70 -5.93 0.10
C TYR A 49 -10.25 -7.03 -0.81
N ASP A 50 -9.90 -7.01 -2.09
CA ASP A 50 -10.43 -7.89 -3.14
C ASP A 50 -9.31 -8.41 -4.07
N GLY A 51 -8.10 -8.54 -3.54
CA GLY A 51 -6.96 -9.10 -4.27
C GLY A 51 -6.40 -8.18 -5.36
N GLY A 52 -6.61 -6.87 -5.23
CA GLY A 52 -6.11 -5.84 -6.14
C GLY A 52 -7.09 -5.43 -7.25
N GLN A 53 -8.36 -5.83 -7.18
CA GLN A 53 -9.39 -5.42 -8.15
C GLN A 53 -9.84 -3.98 -7.91
N SER A 54 -9.90 -3.54 -6.64
CA SER A 54 -10.16 -2.17 -6.24
C SER A 54 -9.24 -1.74 -5.08
N TRP A 55 -9.05 -0.42 -4.93
CA TRP A 55 -8.11 0.18 -3.99
C TRP A 55 -8.73 1.35 -3.23
N THR A 56 -8.60 1.34 -1.91
CA THR A 56 -9.13 2.38 -1.02
C THR A 56 -7.97 3.12 -0.34
N PRO A 57 -7.98 4.46 -0.25
CA PRO A 57 -6.97 5.17 0.53
C PRO A 57 -7.09 4.82 2.02
N THR A 58 -5.95 4.68 2.69
CA THR A 58 -5.90 4.42 4.15
C THR A 58 -6.05 5.71 4.95
N GLY A 59 -6.18 5.61 6.27
CA GLY A 59 -6.52 6.72 7.18
C GLY A 59 -5.50 7.85 7.32
N ARG A 60 -4.45 7.88 6.50
CA ARG A 60 -3.49 8.99 6.42
C ARG A 60 -3.36 9.47 4.98
N SER A 61 -3.72 10.73 4.74
CA SER A 61 -3.75 11.34 3.41
C SER A 61 -2.37 11.79 2.89
N SER A 62 -1.40 11.96 3.79
CA SER A 62 -0.01 12.36 3.47
C SER A 62 0.96 11.92 4.56
N PHE A 63 2.16 11.49 4.15
CA PHE A 63 3.27 11.17 5.04
C PHE A 63 4.33 12.27 4.97
N ASP A 64 3.94 13.48 5.38
CA ASP A 64 4.77 14.69 5.37
C ASP A 64 5.23 15.09 3.96
N GLY A 65 4.45 14.74 2.93
CA GLY A 65 4.81 14.96 1.53
C GLY A 65 5.90 14.02 0.99
N ASN A 66 6.32 13.04 1.79
CA ASN A 66 7.23 11.99 1.36
C ASN A 66 6.46 10.84 0.68
N PHE A 67 7.15 10.11 -0.19
CA PHE A 67 6.63 8.86 -0.74
C PHE A 67 6.93 7.69 0.20
N ILE A 68 6.13 6.63 0.11
CA ILE A 68 6.35 5.35 0.77
C ILE A 68 7.47 4.64 0.03
N ALA A 69 8.52 4.27 0.75
CA ALA A 69 9.66 3.53 0.23
C ALA A 69 9.51 2.03 0.47
N ASP A 70 8.92 1.64 1.61
CA ASP A 70 8.70 0.24 1.95
C ASP A 70 7.47 0.05 2.85
N ILE A 71 6.91 -1.15 2.81
CA ILE A 71 5.79 -1.60 3.65
C ILE A 71 6.15 -3.00 4.18
N ALA A 72 5.77 -3.29 5.41
CA ALA A 72 5.80 -4.62 6.00
C ALA A 72 4.46 -4.89 6.71
N VAL A 73 3.92 -6.10 6.56
CA VAL A 73 2.66 -6.51 7.20
C VAL A 73 2.96 -7.64 8.17
N SER A 74 2.33 -7.61 9.34
CA SER A 74 2.53 -8.66 10.34
C SER A 74 2.09 -10.02 9.80
N PRO A 75 2.90 -11.09 9.97
CA PRO A 75 2.52 -12.43 9.55
C PRO A 75 1.46 -13.09 10.46
N GLN A 76 1.06 -12.42 11.54
CA GLN A 76 0.17 -12.97 12.57
C GLN A 76 -1.10 -12.14 12.77
N ASN A 77 -1.12 -10.88 12.30
CA ASN A 77 -2.24 -9.98 12.48
C ASN A 77 -2.38 -9.03 11.29
N SER A 78 -3.45 -9.19 10.51
CA SER A 78 -3.74 -8.39 9.32
C SER A 78 -4.01 -6.91 9.59
N ASP A 79 -4.21 -6.52 10.84
CA ASP A 79 -4.42 -5.13 11.25
C ASP A 79 -3.12 -4.40 11.61
N VAL A 80 -1.99 -5.12 11.66
CA VAL A 80 -0.68 -4.56 12.00
C VAL A 80 0.22 -4.47 10.76
N ALA A 81 0.67 -3.26 10.45
CA ALA A 81 1.64 -3.01 9.39
C ALA A 81 2.55 -1.84 9.76
N VAL A 82 3.73 -1.79 9.13
CA VAL A 82 4.72 -0.72 9.25
C VAL A 82 5.04 -0.21 7.86
N CYS A 83 5.28 1.09 7.72
CA CYS A 83 5.80 1.67 6.48
C CYS A 83 6.99 2.59 6.78
N ALA A 84 7.89 2.71 5.82
CA ALA A 84 9.00 3.65 5.85
C ALA A 84 8.84 4.64 4.69
N THR A 85 9.14 5.91 4.95
CA THR A 85 9.10 6.95 3.91
C THR A 85 10.47 7.22 3.32
N GLY A 86 10.50 7.57 2.03
CA GLY A 86 11.67 8.13 1.36
C GLY A 86 11.63 9.65 1.44
N PRO A 87 12.72 10.33 1.84
CA PRO A 87 12.72 11.77 2.03
C PRO A 87 12.57 12.51 0.70
N VAL A 88 11.68 13.50 0.66
CA VAL A 88 11.55 14.49 -0.43
C VAL A 88 12.02 15.84 0.07
N ASN A 89 11.26 16.43 1.02
CA ASN A 89 11.59 17.72 1.65
C ASN A 89 11.75 17.61 3.18
N PHE A 90 11.32 16.49 3.77
CA PHE A 90 11.39 16.22 5.19
C PHE A 90 12.19 14.93 5.45
N PRO A 91 12.80 14.77 6.64
CA PRO A 91 13.45 13.52 7.03
C PRO A 91 12.54 12.31 6.84
N HIS A 92 13.14 11.13 6.68
CA HIS A 92 12.39 9.89 6.65
C HIS A 92 11.79 9.59 8.03
N HIS A 93 10.64 8.95 8.01
CA HIS A 93 9.93 8.48 9.20
C HIS A 93 9.48 7.05 8.98
N ILE A 94 9.24 6.36 10.09
CA ILE A 94 8.61 5.04 10.12
C ILE A 94 7.28 5.22 10.83
N TYR A 95 6.22 4.71 10.23
CA TYR A 95 4.88 4.74 10.81
C TYR A 95 4.35 3.33 10.98
N MET A 96 3.48 3.17 11.97
CA MET A 96 2.82 1.91 12.26
C MET A 96 1.30 2.08 12.23
N THR A 97 0.60 1.04 11.80
CA THR A 97 -0.81 0.85 12.09
C THR A 97 -0.99 -0.41 12.92
N ASN A 98 -1.99 -0.40 13.80
CA ASN A 98 -2.45 -1.55 14.56
C ASN A 98 -3.99 -1.73 14.46
N ASN A 99 -4.61 -1.06 13.49
CA ASN A 99 -6.06 -1.02 13.28
C ASN A 99 -6.43 -1.14 11.80
N GLY A 100 -5.69 -1.94 11.04
CA GLY A 100 -6.00 -2.22 9.64
C GLY A 100 -5.85 -1.00 8.74
N ALA A 101 -4.86 -0.15 9.04
CA ALA A 101 -4.61 1.10 8.35
C ALA A 101 -5.76 2.13 8.42
N GLY A 102 -6.63 2.02 9.43
CA GLY A 102 -7.57 3.08 9.81
C GLY A 102 -6.86 4.34 10.32
N SER A 103 -5.65 4.20 10.86
CA SER A 103 -4.74 5.30 11.17
C SER A 103 -3.28 4.83 11.14
N TRP A 104 -2.36 5.79 10.97
CA TRP A 104 -0.91 5.58 11.03
C TRP A 104 -0.30 6.50 12.08
N ILE A 105 0.39 5.92 13.06
CA ILE A 105 1.10 6.59 14.16
C ILE A 105 2.60 6.63 13.92
#